data_AF-X1VN19-F1
#
_entry.id   AF-X1VN19-F1
#
_cell.length_a   1.000
_cell.length_b   1.000
_cell.length_c   1.000
_cell.angle_alpha   90.00
_cell.angle_beta   90.00
_cell.angle_gamma   90.00
#
_symmetry.space_group_name_H-M   'P 1'
#
loop_
_entity.id
_entity.type
_entity.pdbx_description
1 polymer ?
#
loop_
_entity_poly.entity_id
_entity_poly.type
_entity_poly.pdbx_seq_one_letter_code
_entity_poly.pdbx_strand_id
1 'polypeptide(L)'
;LWLVNGFFNFLGMAANSSIMAQLTPSRQRGLGYGLFFLPGSIMGAVAPMIAAYIAENFGLINIFYASLAVYFISLSVLQFGVKTKS
;
A
#
# COMPACT_ATOMS: atom_id res chain seq x y z
N LEU A 1 -19.92 -6.76 3.03
CA LEU A 1 -18.77 -5.84 2.79
C LEU A 1 -17.66 -6.00 3.83
N TRP A 2 -17.94 -5.94 5.14
CA TRP A 2 -16.92 -6.07 6.19
C TRP A 2 -16.16 -7.41 6.21
N LEU A 3 -16.86 -8.54 6.10
CA LEU A 3 -16.24 -9.87 6.09
C LEU A 3 -15.32 -10.10 4.88
N VAL A 4 -15.74 -9.59 3.73
CA VAL A 4 -14.96 -9.67 2.48
C VAL A 4 -13.69 -8.83 2.63
N ASN A 5 -13.80 -7.60 3.14
CA ASN A 5 -12.65 -6.74 3.35
C ASN A 5 -11.64 -7.35 4.34
N GLY A 6 -12.13 -7.90 5.47
CA GLY A 6 -11.28 -8.62 6.42
C GLY A 6 -10.57 -9.83 5.82
N PHE A 7 -11.29 -10.66 5.05
CA PHE A 7 -10.73 -11.85 4.42
C PHE A 7 -9.61 -11.51 3.42
N PHE A 8 -9.85 -10.52 2.55
CA PHE A 8 -8.83 -10.06 1.59
C PHE A 8 -7.64 -9.38 2.28
N ASN A 9 -7.85 -8.69 3.40
CA ASN A 9 -6.75 -8.08 4.17
C ASN A 9 -5.83 -9.15 4.79
N PHE A 10 -6.41 -10.18 5.40
CA PHE A 10 -5.66 -11.31 5.96
C PHE A 10 -4.91 -12.11 4.89
N LEU A 11 -5.56 -12.41 3.76
CA LEU A 11 -4.91 -13.11 2.65
C LEU A 11 -3.74 -12.29 2.08
N GLY A 12 -3.92 -10.98 1.93
CA GLY A 12 -2.89 -10.07 1.44
C GLY A 12 -1.68 -9.99 2.38
N MET A 13 -1.91 -9.92 3.69
CA MET A 13 -0.83 -9.93 4.69
C MET A 13 -0.04 -11.25 4.68
N ALA A 14 -0.74 -12.38 4.63
CA ALA A 14 -0.11 -13.71 4.62
C ALA A 14 0.70 -13.94 3.33
N ALA A 15 0.14 -13.57 2.18
CA ALA A 15 0.80 -13.68 0.88
C ALA A 15 2.05 -12.79 0.80
N ASN A 16 1.96 -11.51 1.20
CA ASN A 16 3.10 -10.60 1.22
C ASN A 16 4.23 -11.08 2.14
N SER A 17 3.87 -11.62 3.31
CA SER A 17 4.86 -12.15 4.26
C SER A 17 5.59 -13.38 3.70
N SER A 18 4.88 -14.26 2.99
CA SER A 18 5.45 -15.45 2.35
C SER A 18 6.36 -15.11 1.17
N ILE A 19 5.94 -14.19 0.29
CA ILE A 19 6.74 -13.73 -0.86
C ILE A 19 8.02 -13.05 -0.37
N MET A 20 7.92 -12.19 0.65
CA MET A 20 9.09 -11.50 1.20
C MET A 20 10.06 -12.47 1.91
N ALA A 21 9.54 -13.50 2.57
CA ALA A 21 10.36 -14.55 3.17
C ALA A 21 11.12 -15.37 2.10
N GLN A 22 10.51 -15.62 0.94
CA GLN A 22 11.13 -16.39 -0.14
C GLN A 22 12.17 -15.58 -0.94
N LEU A 23 11.95 -14.28 -1.15
CA LEU A 23 12.83 -13.43 -1.98
C LEU A 23 14.02 -12.82 -1.23
N THR A 24 14.08 -12.90 0.09
CA THR A 24 15.10 -12.17 0.87
C THR A 24 16.19 -13.09 1.44
N PRO A 25 17.48 -12.92 1.05
CA PRO A 25 18.60 -13.67 1.62
C PRO A 25 18.76 -13.40 3.11
N SER A 26 19.10 -14.42 3.91
CA SER A 26 19.14 -14.38 5.38
C SER A 26 19.98 -13.24 6.00
N ARG A 27 20.87 -12.62 5.23
CA ARG A 27 21.84 -11.63 5.70
C ARG A 27 21.41 -10.16 5.53
N GLN A 28 20.31 -9.88 4.81
CA GLN A 28 19.83 -8.50 4.57
C GLN A 28 18.33 -8.29 4.80
N ARG A 29 17.63 -9.26 5.39
CA ARG A 29 16.19 -9.20 5.70
C ARG A 29 15.78 -7.94 6.45
N GLY A 30 16.51 -7.53 7.49
CA GLY A 30 16.17 -6.34 8.27
C GLY A 30 16.15 -5.03 7.45
N LEU A 31 17.08 -4.87 6.50
CA LEU A 31 17.14 -3.69 5.63
C LEU A 31 16.06 -3.71 4.55
N GLY A 32 15.78 -4.89 3.97
CA GLY A 32 14.71 -5.07 2.98
C GLY A 32 13.31 -4.86 3.57
N TYR A 33 13.04 -5.41 4.76
CA TYR A 33 11.80 -5.14 5.49
C TYR A 33 11.72 -3.66 5.91
N GLY A 34 12.83 -3.05 6.36
CA GLY A 34 12.88 -1.62 6.66
C GLY A 34 12.46 -0.76 5.46
N LEU A 35 13.09 -0.93 4.30
CA LEU A 35 12.73 -0.22 3.07
C LEU A 35 11.28 -0.47 2.62
N PHE A 36 10.73 -1.65 2.87
CA PHE A 36 9.34 -1.96 2.52
C PHE A 36 8.31 -1.35 3.50
N PHE A 37 8.63 -1.29 4.79
CA PHE A 37 7.72 -0.74 5.80
C PHE A 37 7.78 0.78 5.92
N LEU A 38 8.90 1.40 5.55
CA LEU A 38 9.10 2.85 5.66
C LEU A 38 8.03 3.67 4.92
N PRO A 39 7.68 3.39 3.64
CA PRO A 39 6.63 4.13 2.95
C PRO A 39 5.27 4.00 3.64
N GLY A 40 4.94 2.79 4.13
CA GLY A 40 3.69 2.53 4.84
C GLY A 40 3.58 3.30 6.15
N SER A 41 4.66 3.33 6.94
CA SER A 41 4.69 4.07 8.21
C SER A 41 4.61 5.58 8.02
N ILE A 42 5.32 6.12 7.02
CA ILE A 42 5.29 7.56 6.71
C ILE A 42 3.90 7.94 6.22
N MET A 43 3.32 7.18 5.29
CA MET A 43 1.97 7.49 4.82
C MET A 43 0.91 7.28 5.91
N GLY A 44 1.08 6.33 6.83
CA GLY A 44 0.18 6.16 7.97
C GLY A 44 0.08 7.41 8.85
N ALA A 45 1.18 8.17 8.98
CA ALA A 45 1.20 9.44 9.73
C ALA A 45 0.67 10.63 8.91
N VAL A 46 0.95 10.67 7.60
CA VAL A 46 0.67 11.83 6.75
C VAL A 46 -0.71 11.77 6.08
N ALA A 47 -1.21 10.57 5.78
CA ALA A 47 -2.48 10.37 5.08
C ALA A 47 -3.70 10.99 5.79
N PRO A 48 -3.85 10.92 7.13
CA PRO A 48 -4.98 11.56 7.81
C PRO A 48 -4.98 13.09 7.64
N MET A 49 -3.80 13.73 7.66
CA MET A 49 -3.68 15.19 7.45
C MET A 49 -4.09 15.59 6.04
N ILE A 50 -3.64 14.85 5.02
CA ILE A 50 -4.02 15.10 3.63
C ILE A 50 -5.53 14.86 3.43
N ALA A 51 -6.07 13.79 4.01
CA ALA A 51 -7.49 13.47 3.93
C ALA A 51 -8.35 14.55 4.60
N ALA A 52 -7.95 15.05 5.78
CA ALA A 52 -8.63 16.15 6.46
C ALA A 52 -8.63 17.43 5.61
N TYR A 53 -7.47 17.79 5.02
CA TYR A 53 -7.36 18.96 4.15
C TYR A 53 -8.28 18.88 2.93
N ILE A 54 -8.36 17.70 2.29
CA ILE A 54 -9.27 17.48 1.15
C ILE A 54 -10.73 17.54 1.62
N ALA A 55 -11.05 16.97 2.79
CA ALA A 55 -12.40 16.97 3.34
C ALA A 55 -12.92 18.39 3.60
N GLU A 56 -12.08 19.26 4.18
CA GLU A 56 -12.46 20.63 4.54
C GLU A 56 -12.69 21.52 3.32
N ASN A 57 -11.90 21.36 2.26
CA ASN A 57 -11.96 22.24 1.09
C ASN A 57 -12.89 21.72 -0.02
N PHE A 58 -13.04 20.41 -0.15
CA PHE A 58 -13.72 19.78 -1.28
C PHE A 58 -14.83 18.80 -0.87
N GLY A 59 -15.04 18.60 0.42
CA GLY A 59 -16.01 17.66 0.95
C GLY A 59 -15.51 16.20 0.97
N LEU A 60 -16.24 15.38 1.72
CA LEU A 60 -15.89 13.96 1.98
C LEU A 60 -15.85 13.11 0.70
N ILE A 61 -16.70 13.42 -0.29
CA ILE A 61 -16.78 12.63 -1.53
C ILE A 61 -15.46 12.68 -2.33
N ASN A 62 -14.75 13.81 -2.28
CA ASN A 62 -13.51 14.01 -3.02
C ASN A 62 -12.33 13.20 -2.45
N ILE A 63 -12.40 12.77 -1.19
CA ILE A 63 -11.42 11.86 -0.59
C ILE A 63 -11.44 10.51 -1.31
N PHE A 64 -12.63 10.03 -1.67
CA PHE A 64 -12.78 8.75 -2.37
C PHE A 64 -12.23 8.84 -3.80
N TYR A 65 -12.50 9.93 -4.52
CA TYR A 65 -11.93 10.14 -5.87
C TYR A 65 -10.41 10.27 -5.83
N ALA A 66 -9.86 11.00 -4.86
CA ALA A 66 -8.41 11.11 -4.67
C ALA A 66 -7.79 9.74 -4.34
N SER A 67 -8.41 8.97 -3.45
CA SER A 67 -7.96 7.62 -3.08
C SER A 67 -7.99 6.66 -4.28
N LEU A 68 -9.03 6.74 -5.11
CA LEU A 68 -9.16 5.95 -6.34
C LEU A 68 -8.02 6.28 -7.32
N ALA A 69 -7.74 7.58 -7.54
CA ALA A 69 -6.67 8.03 -8.42
C ALA A 69 -5.30 7.50 -7.95
N VAL A 70 -5.02 7.60 -6.65
CA VAL A 70 -3.79 7.05 -6.05
C VAL A 70 -3.70 5.55 -6.28
N TYR A 71 -4.80 4.81 -6.13
CA TYR A 71 -4.83 3.36 -6.34
C TYR A 71 -4.51 2.99 -7.80
N PHE A 72 -5.08 3.71 -8.77
CA PHE A 72 -4.76 3.52 -10.19
C PHE A 72 -3.31 3.85 -10.52
N ILE A 73 -2.76 4.92 -9.92
CA ILE A 73 -1.34 5.26 -10.09
C ILE A 73 -0.47 4.16 -9.50
N SER A 74 -0.77 3.66 -8.29
CA SER A 74 -0.03 2.56 -7.68
C SER A 74 -0.08 1.28 -8.52
N LEU A 75 -1.25 0.94 -9.06
CA LEU A 75 -1.38 -0.20 -9.99
C LEU A 75 -0.58 0.01 -11.27
N SER A 76 -0.60 1.21 -11.84
CA SER A 76 0.17 1.55 -13.04
C SER A 76 1.67 1.45 -12.77
N VAL A 77 2.15 2.00 -11.64
CA VAL A 77 3.55 1.90 -11.22
C VAL A 77 3.95 0.44 -10.99
N LEU A 78 3.07 -0.37 -10.40
CA LEU A 78 3.32 -1.80 -10.23
C LEU A 78 3.43 -2.51 -11.58
N GLN A 79 2.47 -2.29 -12.48
CA GLN A 79 2.39 -2.97 -13.77
C GLN A 79 3.52 -2.56 -14.74
N PHE A 80 3.90 -1.28 -14.76
CA PHE A 80 4.94 -0.77 -15.67
C PHE A 80 6.34 -0.75 -15.04
N GLY A 81 6.43 -0.54 -13.72
CA GLY A 81 7.70 -0.48 -12.99
C GLY A 81 8.23 -1.86 -12.61
N VAL A 82 7.37 -2.80 -12.25
CA VAL A 82 7.77 -4.20 -12.05
C VAL A 82 7.71 -4.91 -13.40
N LYS A 83 8.79 -4.79 -14.17
CA LYS A 83 9.06 -5.76 -15.25
C LYS A 83 9.33 -7.12 -14.60
N THR A 84 8.28 -7.86 -14.28
CA THR A 84 8.40 -9.31 -14.19
C THR A 84 8.72 -9.77 -15.60
N LYS A 85 10.01 -10.06 -15.86
CA LYS A 85 10.38 -10.93 -16.97
C LYS A 85 9.68 -12.26 -16.70
N SER A 86 8.47 -12.41 -17.26
CA SER A 86 7.94 -13.73 -17.59
C SER A 86 8.72 -14.29 -18.76
#